data_AF-A0A522V488-F1
#
_entry.id   AF-A0A522V488-F1
#
_cell.length_a   1.000
_cell.length_b   1.000
_cell.length_c   1.000
_cell.angle_alpha   90.00
_cell.angle_beta   90.00
_cell.angle_gamma   90.00
#
_symmetry.space_group_name_H-M   'P 1'
#
loop_
_entity.id
_entity.type
_entity.pdbx_description
1 polymer ?
#
loop_
_entity_poly.entity_id
_entity_poly.type
_entity_poly.pdbx_seq_one_letter_code
_entity_poly.pdbx_strand_id
1 'polypeptide(L)' 'MSYLKKINEKYKCNICGNEVVVTKAGGGTLVCCG' A
#
# COMPACT_ATOMS: atom_id res chain seq x y z
N MET A 1 4.02 -3.22 -19.11
CA MET A 1 3.04 -2.55 -18.23
C MET A 1 3.68 -2.25 -16.88
N SER A 2 3.95 -0.99 -16.57
CA SER A 2 4.48 -0.58 -15.26
C SER A 2 3.32 -0.40 -14.26
N TYR A 3 3.29 -1.21 -13.20
CA TYR A 3 2.38 -1.06 -12.06
C TYR A 3 2.81 0.15 -11.22
N LEU A 4 2.42 1.35 -11.64
CA LEU A 4 2.53 2.54 -10.80
C LEU A 4 1.46 2.47 -9.70
N LYS A 5 1.88 2.33 -8.44
CA LYS A 5 0.97 2.53 -7.30
C LYS A 5 0.32 3.92 -7.39
N LYS A 6 -0.95 4.02 -7.04
CA LYS A 6 -1.70 5.27 -7.16
C LYS A 6 -1.68 6.04 -5.85
N ILE A 7 -1.54 7.37 -5.93
CA ILE A 7 -1.80 8.25 -4.80
C ILE A 7 -3.28 8.08 -4.39
N ASN A 8 -3.55 8.11 -3.08
CA ASN A 8 -4.85 7.84 -2.44
C ASN A 8 -5.33 6.38 -2.47
N GLU A 9 -4.49 5.43 -2.88
CA GLU A 9 -4.80 4.01 -2.75
C GLU A 9 -4.83 3.60 -1.27
N LYS A 10 -5.85 2.84 -0.86
CA LYS A 10 -6.07 2.41 0.53
C LYS A 10 -5.72 0.93 0.67
N TYR A 11 -5.00 0.60 1.73
CA TYR A 11 -4.61 -0.76 2.07
C TYR A 11 -5.05 -1.11 3.48
N LYS A 12 -5.43 -2.36 3.69
CA LYS A 12 -5.74 -2.92 5.01
C LYS A 12 -4.96 -4.22 5.22
N CYS A 13 -4.26 -4.34 6.35
CA CYS A 13 -3.66 -5.59 6.77
C CYS A 13 -4.75 -6.49 7.39
N ASN A 14 -4.90 -7.71 6.88
CA ASN A 14 -5.89 -8.66 7.40
C ASN A 14 -5.44 -9.38 8.68
N ILE A 15 -4.18 -9.23 9.09
CA ILE A 15 -3.61 -9.85 10.29
C ILE A 15 -3.79 -8.94 11.50
N CYS A 16 -3.28 -7.70 11.42
CA CYS A 16 -3.33 -6.75 12.54
C CYS A 16 -4.44 -5.69 12.41
N GLY A 17 -5.08 -5.58 11.25
CA GLY A 17 -6.13 -4.59 11.00
C GLY A 17 -5.64 -3.20 10.61
N ASN A 18 -4.32 -2.97 10.47
CA ASN A 18 -3.79 -1.65 10.11
C ASN A 18 -4.31 -1.16 8.75
N GLU A 19 -4.74 0.09 8.71
CA GLU A 19 -5.23 0.76 7.51
C GLU A 19 -4.29 1.92 7.14
N VAL A 20 -3.86 1.97 5.88
CA VAL A 20 -2.93 3.00 5.40
C VAL A 20 -3.38 3.53 4.03
N VAL A 21 -3.03 4.79 3.76
CA VAL A 21 -3.29 5.46 2.49
C VAL A 21 -1.97 5.88 1.84
N VAL A 22 -1.85 5.68 0.54
CA VAL A 22 -0.66 6.11 -0.21
C VAL A 22 -0.71 7.62 -0.41
N THR A 23 0.13 8.36 0.31
CA THR A 23 0.28 9.81 0.13
C THR A 23 1.29 10.18 -0.97
N LYS A 24 2.21 9.27 -1.29
CA LYS A 24 3.18 9.41 -2.38
C LYS A 24 3.44 8.07 -3.05
N ALA A 25 3.31 8.02 -4.37
CA ALA A 25 3.55 6.81 -5.14
C ALA A 25 5.06 6.51 -5.27
N GLY A 26 5.40 5.22 -5.25
CA GLY A 26 6.73 4.69 -5.50
C GLY A 26 6.64 3.27 -6.06
N GLY A 27 7.73 2.75 -6.63
CA GLY A 27 7.78 1.42 -7.26
C GLY A 27 7.94 0.24 -6.29
N GLY A 28 7.98 0.49 -4.98
CA GLY A 28 8.15 -0.56 -3.97
C GLY A 28 6.85 -1.28 -3.61
N THR A 29 6.99 -2.46 -3.01
CA THR A 29 5.87 -3.23 -2.45
C THR A 29 5.58 -2.79 -1.01
N LEU A 30 4.30 -2.64 -0.66
CA LEU A 30 3.87 -2.32 0.70
C LEU A 30 3.69 -3.62 1.46
N VAL A 31 4.39 -3.78 2.59
CA VAL A 31 4.37 -4.99 3.41
C VAL A 31 3.99 -4.63 4.84
N CYS A 32 3.09 -5.43 5.43
CA CYS A 32 2.70 -5.34 6.84
C CYS A 32 2.41 -6.74 7.37
N CYS A 33 3.11 -7.15 8.43
CA CYS A 33 3.03 -8.48 9.05
C CYS A 33 3.59 -9.68 8.24
N GLY A 34 4.45 -9.43 7.24
CA GLY A 34 5.17 -10.46 6.48
C GLY A 34 4.97 -10.35 4.98
#